data_AF-A0A095A890-F1
#
_entry.id   AF-A0A095A890-F1
#
_cell.length_a   1.000
_cell.length_b   1.000
_cell.length_c   1.000
_cell.angle_alpha   90.00
_cell.angle_beta   90.00
_cell.angle_gamma   90.00
#
_symmetry.space_group_name_H-M   'P 1'
#
loop_
_entity.id
_entity.type
_entity.pdbx_description
1 polymer ?
#
loop_
_entity_poly.entity_id
_entity_poly.type
_entity_poly.pdbx_seq_one_letter_code
_entity_poly.pdbx_strand_id
1 'polypeptide(L)'
;MIIAGIFGSVITGVILDKTKKFKLITCIIYILSLLFMGIFTGILYFRSMPIVFIIMFCLGFFMTGYLSIGFELAAELTYPESEGLSSGLLNTSAQIFGLILIHVATPLRTNYGVLPGNLFLTGLTLIGTIMTVLIKENLYRQQAHERVSFLSMELLIMICLFYQ
;
A
#
# COMPACT_ATOMS: atom_id res chain seq x y z
N MET A 1 -3.03 12.11 -12.94
CA MET A 1 -2.76 10.92 -12.10
C MET A 1 -1.29 10.52 -12.10
N ILE A 2 -0.64 10.31 -13.25
CA ILE A 2 0.77 9.82 -13.29
C ILE A 2 1.73 10.73 -12.51
N ILE A 3 1.75 12.03 -12.80
CA ILE A 3 2.64 12.99 -12.11
C ILE A 3 2.39 12.97 -10.59
N ALA A 4 1.13 13.05 -10.18
CA ALA A 4 0.73 12.96 -8.77
C ALA A 4 1.19 11.67 -8.12
N GLY A 5 1.08 10.54 -8.83
CA GLY A 5 1.48 9.24 -8.35
C GLY A 5 2.99 9.11 -8.16
N ILE A 6 3.80 9.69 -9.05
CA ILE A 6 5.26 9.75 -8.91
C ILE A 6 5.65 10.53 -7.65
N PHE A 7 5.03 11.69 -7.43
CA PHE A 7 5.23 12.46 -6.19
C PHE A 7 4.78 11.66 -4.96
N GLY A 8 3.65 10.96 -5.08
CA GLY A 8 3.14 10.03 -4.07
C GLY A 8 4.18 8.99 -3.69
N SER A 9 4.63 8.17 -4.62
CA SER A 9 5.62 7.11 -4.36
C SER A 9 6.87 7.62 -3.64
N VAL A 10 7.42 8.76 -4.07
CA VAL A 10 8.64 9.32 -3.48
C VAL A 10 8.39 9.81 -2.06
N ILE A 11 7.34 10.62 -1.85
CA ILE A 11 7.05 11.19 -0.54
C ILE A 11 6.72 10.09 0.47
N THR A 12 5.90 9.11 0.06
CA THR A 12 5.50 8.04 0.96
C THR A 12 6.61 7.06 1.29
N GLY A 13 7.52 6.78 0.35
CA GLY A 13 8.76 6.04 0.65
C GLY A 13 9.63 6.77 1.67
N VAL A 14 9.87 8.07 1.48
CA VAL A 14 10.68 8.87 2.44
C VAL A 14 10.04 8.94 3.84
N ILE A 15 8.71 9.06 3.92
CA ILE A 15 7.99 9.06 5.21
C ILE A 15 8.10 7.69 5.88
N LEU A 16 8.02 6.61 5.10
CA LEU A 16 8.12 5.26 5.61
C LEU A 16 9.53 4.96 6.15
N ASP A 17 10.57 5.32 5.41
CA ASP A 17 11.97 5.19 5.83
C ASP A 17 12.25 5.86 7.18
N LYS A 18 11.68 7.06 7.38
CA LYS A 18 11.89 7.84 8.60
C LYS A 18 11.14 7.31 9.82
N THR A 19 9.95 6.78 9.62
CA THR A 19 9.06 6.37 10.73
C THR A 19 9.20 4.90 11.08
N LYS A 20 9.60 4.05 10.12
CA LYS A 20 9.69 2.59 10.21
C LYS A 20 8.44 1.88 10.76
N LYS A 21 7.29 2.57 10.72
CA LYS A 21 5.97 2.08 11.18
C LYS A 21 5.12 1.74 9.97
N PHE A 22 5.40 0.59 9.37
CA PHE A 22 4.83 0.18 8.08
C PHE A 22 3.30 0.06 8.12
N LYS A 23 2.73 -0.59 9.12
CA LYS A 23 1.27 -0.78 9.24
C LYS A 23 0.52 0.52 9.45
N LEU A 24 1.02 1.39 10.33
CA LEU A 24 0.34 2.66 10.64
C LEU A 24 0.22 3.50 9.36
N ILE A 25 1.32 3.64 8.62
CA ILE A 25 1.36 4.44 7.39
C ILE A 25 0.51 3.79 6.30
N THR A 26 0.65 2.49 6.10
CA THR A 26 -0.14 1.76 5.11
C THR A 26 -1.64 1.93 5.39
N CYS A 27 -2.06 1.79 6.64
CA CYS A 27 -3.45 1.98 7.06
C CYS A 27 -3.95 3.41 6.79
N ILE A 28 -3.19 4.43 7.18
CA ILE A 28 -3.55 5.84 6.98
C ILE A 28 -3.77 6.13 5.49
N ILE A 29 -2.83 5.71 4.63
CA ILE A 29 -2.91 5.97 3.19
C ILE A 29 -4.07 5.22 2.56
N TYR A 30 -4.34 4.01 3.01
CA TYR A 30 -5.43 3.22 2.46
C TYR A 30 -6.80 3.78 2.84
N ILE A 31 -6.97 4.22 4.10
CA ILE A 31 -8.18 4.94 4.55
C ILE A 31 -8.35 6.23 3.74
N LEU A 32 -7.27 6.97 3.51
CA LEU A 32 -7.31 8.21 2.75
C LEU A 32 -7.65 7.96 1.28
N SER A 33 -7.14 6.88 0.68
CA SER A 33 -7.48 6.45 -0.68
C SER A 33 -8.96 6.08 -0.80
N LEU A 34 -9.51 5.36 0.17
CA LEU A 34 -10.93 5.03 0.26
C LEU A 34 -11.80 6.30 0.36
N LEU A 35 -11.38 7.26 1.19
CA LEU A 35 -12.08 8.54 1.35
C LEU A 35 -12.11 9.31 0.03
N PHE A 36 -10.98 9.44 -0.67
CA PHE A 36 -10.93 10.11 -1.97
C PHE A 36 -11.73 9.37 -3.05
N MET A 37 -11.79 8.03 -3.00
CA MET A 37 -12.61 7.24 -3.91
C MET A 37 -14.12 7.44 -3.68
N GLY A 38 -14.53 7.54 -2.41
CA GLY A 38 -15.91 7.91 -2.05
C GLY A 38 -16.28 9.31 -2.52
N ILE A 39 -15.39 10.29 -2.30
CA ILE A 39 -15.56 11.68 -2.77
C ILE A 39 -15.62 11.73 -4.31
N PHE A 40 -14.76 10.98 -5.00
CA PHE A 40 -14.77 10.88 -6.46
C PHE A 40 -16.12 10.36 -6.98
N THR A 41 -16.67 9.33 -6.35
CA THR A 41 -17.99 8.77 -6.69
C THR A 41 -19.10 9.81 -6.47
N GLY A 42 -19.05 10.60 -5.40
CA GLY A 42 -20.01 11.66 -5.13
C GLY A 42 -19.93 12.84 -6.12
N ILE A 43 -18.73 13.25 -6.51
CA ILE A 43 -18.54 14.38 -7.42
C ILE A 43 -18.96 14.05 -8.86
N LEU A 44 -18.89 12.79 -9.26
CA LEU A 44 -19.45 12.34 -10.54
C LEU A 44 -20.94 12.69 -10.70
N TYR A 45 -21.67 12.84 -9.58
CA TYR A 45 -23.06 13.32 -9.59
C TYR A 45 -23.18 14.83 -9.81
N PHE A 46 -22.30 15.63 -9.19
CA PHE A 46 -22.29 17.09 -9.31
C PHE A 46 -21.70 17.61 -10.63
N ARG A 47 -21.08 16.73 -11.44
CA ARG A 47 -20.60 16.99 -12.82
C ARG A 47 -19.69 18.23 -12.95
N SER A 48 -19.00 18.61 -11.88
CA SER A 48 -18.06 19.74 -11.85
C SER A 48 -16.65 19.33 -12.27
N MET A 49 -16.29 19.66 -13.51
CA MET A 49 -15.00 19.29 -14.12
C MET A 49 -13.75 19.67 -13.30
N PRO A 50 -13.58 20.90 -12.78
CA PRO A 50 -12.35 21.27 -12.08
C PRO A 50 -12.14 20.51 -10.76
N ILE A 51 -13.22 20.22 -10.04
CA ILE A 51 -13.14 19.50 -8.76
C ILE A 51 -12.76 18.03 -9.00
N VAL A 52 -13.26 17.42 -10.08
CA VAL A 52 -12.88 16.05 -10.48
C VAL A 52 -11.37 15.96 -10.70
N PHE A 53 -10.74 16.93 -11.37
CA PHE A 53 -9.29 16.91 -11.62
C PHE A 53 -8.46 16.96 -10.34
N ILE A 54 -8.86 17.79 -9.37
CA ILE A 54 -8.18 17.89 -8.07
C ILE A 54 -8.29 16.58 -7.31
N ILE A 55 -9.48 15.98 -7.26
CA ILE A 55 -9.68 14.71 -6.57
C ILE A 55 -8.94 13.56 -7.27
N MET A 56 -8.92 13.52 -8.60
CA MET A 56 -8.11 12.55 -9.34
C MET A 56 -6.61 12.73 -9.10
N PHE A 57 -6.14 13.96 -8.89
CA PHE A 57 -4.76 14.23 -8.50
C PHE A 57 -4.47 13.64 -7.11
N CYS A 58 -5.28 13.95 -6.10
CA CYS A 58 -5.14 13.41 -4.75
C CYS A 58 -5.27 11.88 -4.72
N LEU A 59 -6.25 11.32 -5.42
CA LEU A 59 -6.46 9.88 -5.51
C LEU A 59 -5.27 9.18 -6.18
N GLY A 60 -4.71 9.76 -7.24
CA GLY A 60 -3.49 9.26 -7.88
C GLY A 60 -2.27 9.29 -6.96
N PHE A 61 -2.12 10.35 -6.16
CA PHE A 61 -1.05 10.47 -5.17
C PHE A 61 -1.09 9.33 -4.15
N PHE A 62 -2.25 9.08 -3.51
CA PHE A 62 -2.36 8.06 -2.46
C PHE A 62 -2.38 6.63 -3.01
N MET A 63 -3.03 6.37 -4.14
CA MET A 63 -3.08 5.02 -4.73
C MET A 63 -1.70 4.54 -5.19
N THR A 64 -0.90 5.41 -5.82
CA THR A 64 0.46 5.05 -6.24
C THR A 64 1.41 5.03 -5.04
N GLY A 65 1.27 5.96 -4.09
CA GLY A 65 2.02 5.93 -2.84
C GLY A 65 1.82 4.64 -2.03
N TYR A 66 0.57 4.15 -1.98
CA TYR A 66 0.24 2.85 -1.39
C TYR A 66 0.98 1.70 -2.06
N LEU A 67 1.04 1.68 -3.39
CA LEU A 67 1.70 0.60 -4.12
C LEU A 67 3.19 0.49 -3.75
N SER A 68 3.89 1.63 -3.65
CA SER A 68 5.29 1.67 -3.23
C SER A 68 5.49 1.10 -1.82
N ILE A 69 4.67 1.53 -0.87
CA ILE A 69 4.72 1.02 0.50
C ILE A 69 4.36 -0.46 0.58
N GLY A 70 3.40 -0.92 -0.24
CA GLY A 70 3.02 -2.32 -0.32
C GLY A 70 4.17 -3.22 -0.77
N PHE A 71 4.99 -2.77 -1.72
CA PHE A 71 6.19 -3.51 -2.15
C PHE A 71 7.25 -3.57 -1.05
N GLU A 72 7.50 -2.47 -0.35
CA GLU A 72 8.44 -2.44 0.78
C GLU A 72 7.95 -3.34 1.93
N LEU A 73 6.67 -3.25 2.30
CA LEU A 73 6.06 -4.10 3.32
C LEU A 73 6.12 -5.58 2.93
N ALA A 74 5.87 -5.92 1.66
CA ALA A 74 5.95 -7.29 1.19
C ALA A 74 7.38 -7.84 1.31
N ALA A 75 8.38 -7.07 0.86
CA ALA A 75 9.79 -7.43 1.01
C ALA A 75 10.18 -7.64 2.47
N GLU A 76 9.72 -6.76 3.37
CA GLU A 76 9.96 -6.82 4.80
C GLU A 76 9.34 -8.07 5.47
N LEU A 77 8.14 -8.47 5.04
CA LEU A 77 7.42 -9.65 5.54
C LEU A 77 8.02 -10.97 5.01
N THR A 78 8.61 -10.97 3.81
CA THR A 78 9.14 -12.18 3.15
C THR A 78 10.62 -12.46 3.41
N TYR A 79 11.29 -11.67 4.26
CA TYR A 79 12.72 -11.86 4.55
C TYR A 79 13.02 -13.30 5.03
N PRO A 80 14.06 -13.99 4.51
CA PRO A 80 15.21 -13.49 3.74
C PRO A 80 15.09 -13.60 2.20
N GLU A 81 13.89 -13.70 1.64
CA GLU A 81 13.70 -13.76 0.18
C GLU A 81 14.06 -12.45 -0.53
N SER A 82 14.44 -12.55 -1.81
CA SER A 82 14.85 -11.38 -2.59
C SER A 82 13.67 -10.43 -2.87
N GLU A 83 13.90 -9.12 -2.73
CA GLU A 83 12.88 -8.07 -2.93
C GLU A 83 12.27 -8.11 -4.35
N GLY A 84 13.06 -8.53 -5.35
CA GLY A 84 12.62 -8.71 -6.72
C GLY A 84 11.60 -9.83 -6.91
N LEU A 85 11.72 -10.93 -6.17
CA LEU A 85 10.74 -12.03 -6.20
C LEU A 85 9.43 -11.61 -5.54
N SER A 86 9.49 -10.95 -4.37
CA SER A 86 8.29 -10.50 -3.64
C SER A 86 7.49 -9.48 -4.45
N SER A 87 8.15 -8.47 -5.02
CA SER A 87 7.51 -7.47 -5.89
C SER A 87 6.99 -8.10 -7.19
N GLY A 88 7.73 -9.04 -7.78
CA GLY A 88 7.32 -9.79 -8.96
C GLY A 88 6.04 -10.62 -8.74
N LEU A 89 5.97 -11.36 -7.62
CA LEU A 89 4.78 -12.13 -7.24
C LEU A 89 3.59 -11.22 -6.91
N LEU A 90 3.81 -10.12 -6.20
CA LEU A 90 2.75 -9.16 -5.87
C LEU A 90 2.18 -8.50 -7.13
N ASN A 91 3.03 -8.09 -8.08
CA ASN A 91 2.56 -7.52 -9.34
C ASN A 91 1.86 -8.58 -10.23
N THR A 92 2.37 -9.81 -10.27
CA THR A 92 1.75 -10.90 -11.03
C THR A 92 0.35 -11.20 -10.50
N SER A 93 0.20 -11.34 -9.18
CA SER A 93 -1.12 -11.54 -8.56
C SER A 93 -2.05 -10.35 -8.82
N ALA A 94 -1.57 -9.11 -8.65
CA ALA A 94 -2.35 -7.90 -8.94
C ALA A 94 -2.86 -7.87 -10.39
N GLN A 95 -2.05 -8.27 -11.36
CA GLN A 95 -2.46 -8.31 -12.76
C GLN A 95 -3.49 -9.40 -13.06
N ILE A 96 -3.34 -10.59 -12.47
CA ILE A 96 -4.33 -11.68 -12.63
C ILE A 96 -5.68 -11.25 -12.04
N PHE A 97 -5.69 -10.72 -10.81
CA PHE A 97 -6.91 -10.17 -10.21
C PHE A 97 -7.45 -9.00 -11.02
N GLY A 98 -6.59 -8.11 -11.52
CA GLY A 98 -6.96 -6.98 -12.38
C GLY A 98 -7.73 -7.41 -13.63
N LEU A 99 -7.26 -8.45 -14.33
CA LEU A 99 -7.95 -9.02 -15.49
C LEU A 99 -9.36 -9.52 -15.14
N ILE A 100 -9.48 -10.29 -14.05
CA ILE A 100 -10.77 -10.82 -13.58
C ILE A 100 -11.72 -9.68 -13.21
N LEU A 101 -11.23 -8.70 -12.43
CA LEU A 101 -12.02 -7.56 -11.97
C LEU A 101 -12.47 -6.66 -13.11
N ILE A 102 -11.62 -6.45 -14.13
CA ILE A 102 -12.01 -5.70 -15.34
C ILE A 102 -13.11 -6.42 -16.11
N HIS A 103 -13.04 -7.74 -16.23
CA HIS A 103 -14.08 -8.55 -16.86
C HIS A 103 -15.45 -8.43 -16.17
N VAL A 104 -15.47 -8.28 -14.84
CA VAL A 104 -16.71 -8.05 -14.07
C VAL A 104 -17.15 -6.58 -14.12
N ALA A 105 -16.21 -5.64 -13.96
CA ALA A 105 -16.50 -4.20 -13.90
C ALA A 105 -16.98 -3.62 -15.23
N THR A 106 -16.51 -4.16 -16.35
CA THR A 106 -16.85 -3.68 -17.70
C THR A 106 -18.35 -3.78 -17.99
N PRO A 107 -19.00 -4.96 -17.93
CA PRO A 107 -20.43 -5.09 -18.16
C PRO A 107 -21.27 -4.34 -17.12
N LEU A 108 -20.78 -4.23 -15.87
CA LEU A 108 -21.45 -3.47 -14.84
C LEU A 108 -21.53 -1.97 -15.20
N ARG A 109 -20.43 -1.42 -15.74
CA ARG A 109 -20.36 -0.03 -16.20
C ARG A 109 -21.17 0.21 -17.48
N THR A 110 -21.15 -0.71 -18.45
CA THR A 110 -21.82 -0.52 -19.74
C THR A 110 -23.32 -0.71 -19.66
N ASN A 111 -23.80 -1.68 -18.88
CA ASN A 111 -25.24 -2.02 -18.83
C ASN A 111 -26.00 -1.26 -17.74
N TYR A 112 -25.36 -0.96 -16.60
CA TYR A 112 -25.99 -0.31 -15.45
C TYR A 112 -25.50 1.12 -15.21
N GLY A 113 -24.61 1.62 -16.07
CA GLY A 113 -24.07 2.97 -16.02
C GLY A 113 -22.87 3.15 -15.08
N VAL A 114 -22.44 4.41 -14.94
CA VAL A 114 -21.18 4.76 -14.29
C VAL A 114 -21.23 4.63 -12.76
N LEU A 115 -22.43 4.76 -12.16
CA LEU A 115 -22.60 4.74 -10.70
C LEU A 115 -22.41 3.33 -10.10
N PRO A 116 -23.06 2.26 -10.58
CA PRO A 116 -22.82 0.90 -10.08
C PRO A 116 -21.37 0.44 -10.31
N GLY A 117 -20.76 0.84 -11.43
CA GLY A 117 -19.33 0.56 -11.68
C GLY A 117 -18.40 1.19 -10.64
N ASN A 118 -18.63 2.46 -10.27
CA ASN A 118 -17.82 3.13 -9.24
C ASN A 118 -18.12 2.61 -7.83
N LEU A 119 -19.37 2.26 -7.53
CA LEU A 119 -19.72 1.61 -6.25
C LEU A 119 -19.03 0.25 -6.11
N PHE A 120 -18.96 -0.54 -7.18
CA PHE A 120 -18.22 -1.79 -7.20
C PHE A 120 -16.73 -1.59 -6.91
N LEU A 121 -16.08 -0.64 -7.60
CA LEU A 121 -14.68 -0.31 -7.36
C LEU A 121 -14.44 0.22 -5.94
N THR A 122 -15.33 1.07 -5.43
CA THR A 122 -15.27 1.57 -4.05
C THR A 122 -15.41 0.43 -3.04
N GLY A 123 -16.31 -0.52 -3.29
CA GLY A 123 -16.49 -1.72 -2.47
C GLY A 123 -15.23 -2.61 -2.46
N LEU A 124 -14.57 -2.77 -3.59
CA LEU A 124 -13.29 -3.50 -3.66
C LEU A 124 -12.19 -2.80 -2.86
N THR A 125 -12.09 -1.47 -2.96
CA THR A 125 -11.15 -0.69 -2.13
C THR A 125 -11.48 -0.80 -0.64
N LEU A 126 -12.78 -0.83 -0.27
CA LEU A 126 -13.20 -1.05 1.11
C LEU A 126 -12.78 -2.44 1.63
N ILE A 127 -13.02 -3.49 0.85
CA ILE A 127 -12.61 -4.87 1.20
C ILE A 127 -11.09 -4.94 1.36
N GLY A 128 -10.33 -4.34 0.44
CA GLY A 128 -8.89 -4.22 0.56
C GLY A 128 -8.47 -3.49 1.84
N THR A 129 -9.24 -2.49 2.27
CA THR A 129 -8.93 -1.70 3.48
C THR A 129 -9.05 -2.56 4.72
N ILE A 130 -10.16 -3.31 4.79
CA ILE A 130 -10.42 -4.23 5.90
C ILE A 130 -9.32 -5.30 5.94
N MET A 131 -8.96 -5.89 4.79
CA MET A 131 -7.87 -6.86 4.71
C MET A 131 -6.55 -6.26 5.21
N THR A 132 -6.18 -5.06 4.76
CA THR A 132 -4.94 -4.38 5.18
C THR A 132 -4.92 -4.09 6.68
N VAL A 133 -6.04 -3.71 7.30
CA VAL A 133 -6.13 -3.49 8.76
C VAL A 133 -5.95 -4.80 9.54
N LEU A 134 -6.45 -5.91 9.00
CA LEU A 134 -6.38 -7.24 9.61
C LEU A 134 -4.99 -7.88 9.51
N ILE A 135 -4.10 -7.38 8.65
CA ILE A 135 -2.73 -7.90 8.56
C ILE A 135 -2.03 -7.71 9.91
N LYS A 136 -1.57 -8.83 10.47
CA LYS A 136 -0.66 -8.85 11.62
C LYS A 136 0.73 -8.44 11.14
N GLU A 137 1.24 -7.37 11.72
CA GLU A 137 2.56 -6.82 11.42
C GLU A 137 3.60 -7.56 12.26
N ASN A 138 4.05 -8.71 11.76
CA ASN A 138 5.25 -9.37 12.27
C ASN A 138 6.41 -8.98 11.34
N LEU A 139 7.09 -7.87 11.66
CA LEU A 139 8.21 -7.35 10.87
C LEU A 139 9.45 -8.23 11.08
N TYR A 140 9.58 -9.29 10.28
CA TYR A 140 10.64 -10.29 10.41
C TYR A 140 12.05 -9.69 10.30
N ARG A 141 12.27 -8.72 9.40
CA ARG A 141 13.59 -8.09 9.22
C ARG A 141 13.96 -7.14 10.38
N GLN A 142 13.01 -6.43 10.99
CA GLN A 142 13.25 -5.69 12.24
C GLN A 142 13.61 -6.64 13.40
N GLN A 143 12.87 -7.74 13.54
CA GLN A 143 13.15 -8.75 14.57
C GLN A 143 14.51 -9.45 14.35
N ALA A 144 14.94 -9.63 13.09
CA ALA A 144 16.25 -10.17 12.77
C ALA A 144 17.38 -9.17 13.11
N HIS A 145 17.22 -7.88 12.79
CA HIS A 145 18.19 -6.84 13.16
C HIS A 145 18.32 -6.71 14.68
N GLU A 146 17.20 -6.72 15.41
CA GLU A 146 17.20 -6.64 16.87
C GLU A 146 17.92 -7.85 17.49
N ARG A 147 17.67 -9.07 17.00
CA ARG A 147 18.39 -10.28 17.43
C ARG A 147 19.89 -10.22 17.15
N VAL A 148 20.32 -9.76 15.98
CA VAL A 148 21.75 -9.64 15.65
C VAL A 148 22.43 -8.59 16.53
N SER A 149 21.76 -7.46 16.81
CA SER A 149 22.28 -6.42 17.72
C SER A 149 22.39 -6.89 19.17
N PHE A 150 21.45 -7.73 19.63
CA PHE A 150 21.52 -8.35 20.94
C PHE A 150 22.68 -9.35 21.02
N LEU A 151 22.83 -10.21 20.01
CA LEU A 151 23.94 -11.17 19.96
C LEU A 151 25.30 -10.47 19.90
N SER A 152 25.44 -9.39 19.14
CA SER A 152 26.71 -8.65 19.09
C SER A 152 27.03 -7.97 20.42
N MET A 153 26.01 -7.46 21.13
CA MET A 153 26.16 -6.89 22.46
C MET A 153 26.53 -7.96 23.51
N GLU A 154 25.90 -9.14 23.48
CA GLU A 154 26.28 -10.27 24.35
C GLU A 154 27.69 -10.78 24.05
N LEU A 155 28.08 -10.87 22.78
CA LEU A 155 29.44 -11.27 22.40
C LEU A 155 30.46 -10.25 22.92
N LEU A 156 30.16 -8.96 22.83
CA LEU A 156 31.02 -7.88 23.34
C LEU A 156 31.16 -7.96 24.86
N ILE A 157 30.06 -8.24 25.58
CA ILE A 157 30.06 -8.44 27.04
C ILE A 157 30.88 -9.68 27.42
N MET A 158 30.74 -10.81 26.70
CA MET A 158 31.57 -12.00 26.93
C MET A 158 33.06 -11.72 26.69
N ILE A 159 33.41 -11.00 25.62
CA ILE A 159 34.81 -10.65 25.31
C ILE A 159 35.39 -9.74 26.41
N CYS A 160 34.63 -8.75 26.89
CA CYS A 160 35.06 -7.89 28.00
C CYS A 160 35.23 -8.66 29.32
N LEU A 161 34.37 -9.64 29.62
CA LEU A 161 34.46 -10.45 30.84
C LEU A 161 35.59 -11.49 30.81
N PHE A 162 35.99 -11.97 29.63
CA PHE A 162 37.10 -12.94 29.51
C PHE A 162 38.49 -12.29 29.45
N TYR A 163 38.57 -10.95 29.31
CA TYR A 163 39.82 -10.20 29.18
C TYR A 163 40.20 -9.42 30.46
N GLN A 164 39.62 -9.76 31.61
CA GLN A 164 39.93 -9.19 32.93
C GLN A 164 40.31 -10.30 33.90
#